data_AF-A0A2R6F444-F1
#
_entry.id   AF-A0A2R6F444-F1
#
_cell.length_a   1.000
_cell.length_b   1.000
_cell.length_c   1.000
_cell.angle_alpha   90.00
_cell.angle_beta   90.00
_cell.angle_gamma   90.00
#
_symmetry.space_group_name_H-M   'P 1'
#
loop_
_entity.id
_entity.type
_entity.pdbx_description
1 polymer ?
#
loop_
_entity_poly.entity_id
_entity_poly.type
_entity_poly.pdbx_seq_one_letter_code
_entity_poly.pdbx_strand_id
1 'polypeptide(L)'
;MSSDYQIGHEGEFTYRGYTLEELQEMSVEDVAELLPARQRRTIERGLSVEHEKLLAAAREAGEEETANDPIRTHLRDMPILPEMVGLTFAVHNGESFERVQVEPEMLGHYLGEFQLTRTDVEHGQAGIGATRSSKFVPLK
;
A
#
# COMPACT_ATOMS: atom_id res chain seq x y z
N MET A 1 -0.65 17.84 6.13
CA MET A 1 -1.86 17.46 5.36
C MET A 1 -2.83 16.89 6.37
N SER A 2 -4.09 17.33 6.30
CA SER A 2 -5.08 17.25 7.38
C SER A 2 -5.17 15.88 8.06
N SER A 3 -4.92 15.85 9.37
CA SER A 3 -5.27 14.73 10.25
C SER A 3 -6.74 14.92 10.62
N ASP A 4 -7.64 14.57 9.70
CA ASP A 4 -9.07 14.48 9.95
C ASP A 4 -9.46 13.01 9.91
N TYR A 5 -9.01 12.24 10.90
CA TYR A 5 -9.52 10.90 11.15
C TYR A 5 -10.04 10.85 12.57
N GLN A 6 -11.34 10.54 12.67
CA GLN A 6 -12.10 10.56 13.89
C GLN A 6 -11.49 9.58 14.88
N ILE A 7 -10.88 10.13 15.92
CA ILE A 7 -10.54 9.43 17.15
C ILE A 7 -11.86 8.86 17.70
N GLY A 8 -12.09 7.56 17.49
CA GLY A 8 -13.01 6.80 18.34
C GLY A 8 -12.51 6.86 19.78
N HIS A 9 -13.42 6.72 20.75
CA HIS A 9 -13.14 6.79 22.19
C HIS A 9 -11.79 6.15 22.55
N GLU A 10 -10.85 6.97 23.05
CA GLU A 10 -9.57 6.54 23.64
C GLU A 10 -8.68 5.62 22.79
N GLY A 11 -8.13 6.13 21.68
CA GLY A 11 -6.86 5.62 21.12
C GLY A 11 -6.92 4.32 20.32
N GLU A 12 -8.10 3.75 20.11
CA GLU A 12 -8.29 2.55 19.28
C GLU A 12 -8.58 2.90 17.81
N PHE A 13 -7.98 2.15 16.89
CA PHE A 13 -8.20 2.34 15.45
C PHE A 13 -9.60 1.89 15.05
N THR A 14 -10.32 2.75 14.35
CA THR A 14 -11.64 2.42 13.77
C THR A 14 -11.69 2.79 12.30
N TYR A 15 -12.32 1.94 11.49
CA TYR A 15 -12.54 2.17 10.07
C TYR A 15 -14.04 2.19 9.78
N ARG A 16 -14.54 3.36 9.35
CA ARG A 16 -15.97 3.60 9.08
C ARG A 16 -16.92 3.17 10.22
N GLY A 17 -16.45 3.26 11.47
CA GLY A 17 -17.24 2.93 12.65
C GLY A 17 -17.08 1.50 13.18
N TYR A 18 -16.22 0.68 12.57
CA TYR A 18 -15.88 -0.68 13.02
C TYR A 18 -14.46 -0.71 13.58
N THR A 19 -14.26 -1.49 14.64
CA THR A 19 -12.94 -1.82 15.18
C THR A 19 -12.19 -2.80 14.27
N LEU A 20 -10.88 -2.91 14.44
CA LEU A 20 -10.08 -3.86 13.66
C LEU A 20 -10.51 -5.31 13.91
N GLU A 21 -10.82 -5.66 15.16
CA GLU A 21 -11.28 -7.00 15.53
C GLU A 21 -12.60 -7.34 14.85
N GLU A 22 -13.57 -6.43 14.88
CA GLU A 22 -14.84 -6.60 14.17
C GLU A 22 -14.62 -6.77 12.66
N LEU A 23 -13.72 -5.99 12.06
CA LEU A 23 -13.39 -6.11 10.63
C LEU A 23 -12.72 -7.43 10.25
N GLN A 24 -11.97 -8.05 11.15
CA GLN A 24 -11.32 -9.35 10.92
C GLN A 24 -12.31 -10.51 11.03
N GLU A 25 -13.36 -10.37 11.83
CA GLU A 25 -14.44 -11.36 11.96
C GLU A 25 -15.44 -11.31 10.80
N MET A 26 -15.57 -10.15 10.16
CA MET A 26 -16.48 -9.95 9.02
C MET A 26 -16.05 -10.75 7.77
N SER A 27 -17.02 -11.07 6.93
CA SER A 27 -16.72 -11.68 5.63
C SER A 27 -16.07 -10.66 4.69
N VAL A 28 -15.28 -11.14 3.73
CA VAL A 28 -14.65 -10.28 2.71
C VAL A 28 -15.69 -9.51 1.89
N GLU A 29 -16.89 -10.06 1.73
CA GLU A 29 -18.02 -9.44 1.01
C GLU A 29 -18.59 -8.25 1.80
N ASP A 30 -18.81 -8.43 3.10
CA ASP A 30 -19.29 -7.36 3.99
C ASP A 30 -18.25 -6.23 4.11
N VAL A 31 -16.97 -6.60 4.23
CA VAL A 31 -15.86 -5.63 4.23
C VAL A 31 -15.80 -4.87 2.90
N ALA A 32 -16.09 -5.51 1.76
CA ALA A 32 -16.07 -4.85 0.46
C ALA A 32 -17.08 -3.70 0.37
N GLU A 33 -18.23 -3.79 1.03
CA GLU A 33 -19.20 -2.69 1.09
C GLU A 33 -18.63 -1.46 1.81
N LEU A 34 -17.79 -1.70 2.82
CA LEU A 34 -17.08 -0.68 3.59
C LEU A 34 -15.84 -0.14 2.88
N LEU A 35 -15.37 -0.73 1.79
CA LEU A 35 -14.19 -0.22 1.07
C LEU A 35 -14.55 0.90 0.06
N PRO A 36 -13.55 1.63 -0.47
CA PRO A 36 -13.80 2.56 -1.57
C PRO A 36 -14.20 1.82 -2.86
N ALA A 37 -14.85 2.54 -3.77
CA ALA A 37 -15.52 1.94 -4.94
C ALA A 37 -14.60 1.10 -5.85
N ARG A 38 -13.30 1.43 -5.91
CA ARG A 38 -12.33 0.70 -6.74
C ARG A 38 -12.01 -0.68 -6.16
N GLN A 39 -11.73 -0.74 -4.86
CA GLN A 39 -11.41 -1.97 -4.14
C GLN A 39 -12.63 -2.87 -4.06
N ARG A 40 -13.81 -2.30 -3.76
CA ARG A 40 -15.09 -3.03 -3.79
C ARG A 40 -15.31 -3.70 -5.14
N ARG A 41 -15.15 -2.96 -6.24
CA ARG A 41 -15.28 -3.50 -7.61
C ARG A 41 -14.27 -4.61 -7.91
N THR A 42 -13.05 -4.54 -7.38
CA THR A 42 -12.06 -5.62 -7.55
C THR A 42 -12.54 -6.89 -6.85
N ILE A 43 -13.03 -6.78 -5.62
CA ILE A 43 -13.53 -7.93 -4.86
C ILE A 43 -14.80 -8.52 -5.50
N GLU A 44 -15.77 -7.68 -5.87
CA GLU A 44 -17.02 -8.10 -6.53
C GLU A 44 -16.79 -8.80 -7.88
N ARG A 45 -15.72 -8.44 -8.59
CA ARG A 45 -15.34 -9.10 -9.86
C ARG A 45 -14.70 -10.47 -9.65
N GLY A 46 -14.31 -10.79 -8.42
CA GLY A 46 -13.55 -11.97 -8.09
C GLY A 46 -12.05 -11.71 -8.11
N LEU A 47 -11.37 -12.25 -7.11
CA LEU A 47 -9.91 -12.26 -7.02
C LEU A 47 -9.34 -13.31 -7.98
N SER A 48 -8.13 -13.08 -8.50
CA SER A 48 -7.45 -14.11 -9.30
C SER A 48 -6.93 -15.23 -8.39
N VAL A 49 -6.64 -16.39 -8.98
CA VAL A 49 -6.04 -17.54 -8.27
C VAL A 49 -4.75 -17.16 -7.53
N GLU A 50 -3.98 -16.21 -8.07
CA GLU A 50 -2.75 -15.72 -7.43
C GLU A 50 -3.04 -14.85 -6.21
N HIS A 51 -4.07 -14.00 -6.29
CA HIS A 51 -4.54 -13.19 -5.16
C HIS A 51 -5.10 -14.08 -4.03
N GLU A 52 -5.85 -15.13 -4.36
CA GLU A 52 -6.35 -16.10 -3.38
C GLU A 52 -5.21 -16.84 -2.67
N LYS A 53 -4.16 -17.22 -3.40
CA LYS A 53 -2.95 -17.83 -2.81
C LYS A 53 -2.24 -16.88 -1.85
N LEU A 54 -2.14 -15.60 -2.22
CA LEU A 54 -1.55 -14.59 -1.34
C LEU A 54 -2.38 -14.43 -0.06
N LEU A 55 -3.71 -14.43 -0.16
CA LEU A 55 -4.60 -14.40 1.00
C LEU A 55 -4.45 -15.64 1.88
N ALA A 56 -4.40 -16.83 1.28
CA ALA A 56 -4.17 -18.05 2.04
C ALA A 56 -2.83 -18.02 2.79
N ALA A 57 -1.76 -17.56 2.13
CA ALA A 57 -0.45 -17.39 2.77
C ALA A 57 -0.49 -16.34 3.91
N ALA A 58 -1.24 -15.25 3.72
CA ALA A 58 -1.41 -14.23 4.77
C ALA A 58 -2.17 -14.77 5.99
N ARG A 59 -3.20 -15.62 5.80
CA ARG A 59 -3.95 -16.24 6.89
C ARG A 59 -3.14 -17.24 7.71
N GLU A 60 -2.20 -17.92 7.06
CA GLU A 60 -1.36 -18.93 7.71
C GLU A 60 -0.17 -18.29 8.45
N ALA A 61 0.28 -17.11 8.02
CA ALA A 61 1.45 -16.46 8.56
C ALA A 61 1.15 -15.64 9.82
N GLY A 62 2.05 -15.73 10.81
CA GLY A 62 2.00 -14.89 12.01
C GLY A 62 2.75 -13.56 11.85
N GLU A 63 2.42 -12.57 12.68
CA GLU A 63 3.09 -11.27 12.71
C GLU A 63 4.61 -11.40 12.95
N GLU A 64 5.01 -12.18 13.97
CA GLU A 64 6.43 -12.37 14.33
C GLU A 64 7.23 -13.12 13.26
N GLU A 65 6.58 -14.03 12.53
CA GLU A 65 7.21 -14.79 11.46
C GLU A 65 7.48 -13.87 10.27
N THR A 66 6.47 -13.12 9.84
CA THR A 66 6.58 -12.24 8.67
C THR A 66 7.54 -11.07 8.88
N ALA A 67 7.71 -10.60 10.13
CA ALA A 67 8.69 -9.59 10.47
C ALA A 67 10.13 -10.02 10.12
N ASN A 68 10.44 -11.32 10.26
CA ASN A 68 11.74 -11.89 9.93
C ASN A 68 11.81 -12.38 8.48
N ASP A 69 10.80 -13.15 8.05
CA ASP A 69 10.66 -13.67 6.68
C ASP A 69 9.40 -13.10 6.01
N PRO A 70 9.52 -11.95 5.32
CA PRO A 70 8.35 -11.28 4.75
C PRO A 70 7.79 -12.04 3.55
N ILE A 71 6.46 -12.05 3.44
CA ILE A 71 5.73 -12.69 2.32
C ILE A 71 6.07 -11.95 1.03
N ARG A 72 6.80 -12.61 0.12
CA ARG A 72 7.21 -12.00 -1.16
C ARG A 72 6.08 -12.02 -2.16
N THR A 73 5.77 -10.87 -2.75
CA THR A 73 4.69 -10.74 -3.73
C THR A 73 5.05 -9.79 -4.88
N HIS A 74 4.57 -10.16 -6.07
CA HIS A 74 4.56 -9.29 -7.25
C HIS A 74 3.19 -8.61 -7.45
N LEU A 75 2.18 -9.01 -6.67
CA LEU A 75 0.80 -8.56 -6.80
C LEU A 75 0.64 -7.18 -6.15
N ARG A 76 1.02 -6.16 -6.91
CA ARG A 76 0.89 -4.74 -6.52
C ARG A 76 -0.55 -4.24 -6.58
N ASP A 77 -1.42 -4.97 -7.26
CA ASP A 77 -2.85 -4.73 -7.45
C ASP A 77 -3.74 -5.43 -6.42
N MET A 78 -3.15 -6.07 -5.40
CA MET A 78 -3.91 -6.62 -4.28
C MET A 78 -4.41 -5.51 -3.35
N PRO A 79 -5.73 -5.42 -3.09
CA PRO A 79 -6.26 -4.54 -2.06
C PRO A 79 -5.88 -5.05 -0.66
N ILE A 80 -5.52 -4.15 0.24
CA ILE A 80 -5.21 -4.50 1.63
C ILE A 80 -6.52 -4.81 2.36
N LEU A 81 -6.62 -6.04 2.87
CA LEU A 81 -7.75 -6.54 3.64
C LEU A 81 -7.43 -6.56 5.15
N PRO A 82 -8.46 -6.58 6.04
CA PRO A 82 -8.27 -6.61 7.49
C PRO A 82 -7.39 -7.75 8.00
N GLU A 83 -7.44 -8.91 7.35
CA GLU A 83 -6.63 -10.09 7.68
C GLU A 83 -5.12 -9.88 7.43
N MET A 84 -4.73 -8.87 6.65
CA MET A 84 -3.32 -8.58 6.31
C MET A 84 -2.65 -7.61 7.29
N VAL A 85 -3.43 -6.99 8.17
CA VAL A 85 -2.93 -5.98 9.12
C VAL A 85 -1.99 -6.67 10.12
N GLY A 86 -0.84 -6.03 10.39
CA GLY A 86 0.21 -6.58 11.27
C GLY A 86 1.25 -7.43 10.53
N LEU A 87 0.95 -7.91 9.32
CA LEU A 87 1.89 -8.70 8.52
C LEU A 87 2.89 -7.84 7.75
N THR A 88 4.07 -8.39 7.52
CA THR A 88 5.09 -7.77 6.67
C THR A 88 5.15 -8.44 5.30
N PHE A 89 4.91 -7.65 4.26
CA PHE A 89 5.02 -8.07 2.86
C PHE A 89 6.29 -7.53 2.23
N ALA A 90 6.91 -8.32 1.36
CA ALA A 90 7.99 -7.90 0.49
C ALA A 90 7.40 -7.67 -0.91
N VAL A 91 7.11 -6.42 -1.24
CA VAL A 91 6.45 -6.01 -2.50
C VAL A 91 7.51 -5.71 -3.56
N HIS A 92 7.37 -6.29 -4.75
CA HIS A 92 8.28 -6.02 -5.85
C HIS A 92 8.05 -4.61 -6.44
N ASN A 93 9.10 -3.79 -6.54
CA ASN A 93 9.04 -2.46 -7.17
C ASN A 93 9.42 -2.46 -8.67
N GLY A 94 9.81 -3.63 -9.21
CA GLY A 94 10.30 -3.81 -10.59
C GLY A 94 11.80 -4.08 -10.69
N GLU A 95 12.56 -3.88 -9.60
CA GLU A 95 13.99 -4.19 -9.49
C GLU A 95 14.27 -5.06 -8.26
N SER A 96 13.83 -4.61 -7.09
CA SER A 96 14.02 -5.25 -5.78
C SER A 96 12.68 -5.56 -5.10
N PHE A 97 12.75 -6.30 -4.00
CA PHE A 97 11.62 -6.52 -3.10
C PHE A 97 11.80 -5.64 -1.87
N GLU A 98 10.87 -4.71 -1.69
CA GLU A 98 10.90 -3.77 -0.57
C GLU A 98 9.89 -4.20 0.50
N ARG A 99 10.29 -4.07 1.77
CA ARG A 99 9.45 -4.48 2.91
C ARG A 99 8.41 -3.41 3.20
N VAL A 100 7.16 -3.85 3.36
CA VAL A 100 6.00 -3.06 3.76
C VAL A 100 5.36 -3.78 4.94
N GLN A 101 5.43 -3.17 6.11
CA GLN A 101 4.62 -3.59 7.25
C GLN A 101 3.24 -2.96 7.10
N VAL A 102 2.19 -3.77 7.12
CA VAL A 102 0.82 -3.30 6.92
C VAL A 102 0.27 -2.76 8.22
N GLU A 103 0.08 -1.46 8.28
CA GLU A 103 -0.57 -0.77 9.38
C GLU A 103 -2.10 -0.70 9.13
N PRO A 104 -2.94 -0.60 10.17
CA PRO A 104 -4.40 -0.51 10.02
C PRO A 104 -4.85 0.66 9.13
N GLU A 105 -4.10 1.76 9.13
CA GLU A 105 -4.36 2.96 8.33
C GLU A 105 -4.26 2.70 6.81
N MET A 106 -3.62 1.60 6.42
CA MET A 106 -3.45 1.20 5.03
C MET A 106 -4.69 0.49 4.45
N LEU A 107 -5.74 0.25 5.26
CA LEU A 107 -6.97 -0.39 4.81
C LEU A 107 -7.66 0.39 3.68
N GLY A 108 -8.02 -0.34 2.62
CA GLY A 108 -8.63 0.24 1.42
C GLY A 108 -7.65 0.84 0.42
N HIS A 109 -6.34 0.72 0.64
CA HIS A 109 -5.30 0.98 -0.35
C HIS A 109 -4.86 -0.32 -1.05
N TYR A 110 -4.08 -0.17 -2.12
CA TYR A 110 -3.41 -1.30 -2.78
C TYR A 110 -1.97 -1.44 -2.28
N LEU A 111 -1.45 -2.66 -2.18
CA LEU A 111 -0.07 -2.92 -1.76
C LEU A 111 0.97 -2.14 -2.59
N GLY A 112 0.70 -1.96 -3.88
CA GLY A 112 1.58 -1.21 -4.79
C GLY A 112 1.66 0.29 -4.52
N GLU A 113 0.72 0.88 -3.77
CA GLU A 113 0.73 2.32 -3.47
C GLU A 113 1.84 2.69 -2.48
N PHE A 114 2.27 1.74 -1.64
CA PHE A 114 3.29 1.95 -0.61
C PHE A 114 4.72 1.82 -1.12
N GLN A 115 4.92 1.35 -2.35
CA GLN A 115 6.24 1.20 -2.95
C GLN A 115 6.28 1.82 -4.35
N LEU A 116 7.09 2.88 -4.50
CA LEU A 116 7.30 3.56 -5.76
C LEU A 116 8.17 2.71 -6.69
N THR A 117 7.82 2.69 -7.97
CA THR A 117 8.62 1.97 -9.01
C THR A 117 9.71 2.84 -9.62
N ARG A 118 9.87 4.07 -9.15
CA ARG A 118 10.79 5.05 -9.67
C ARG A 118 11.46 5.74 -8.51
N THR A 119 12.71 6.11 -8.71
CA THR A 119 13.44 6.97 -7.79
C THR A 119 12.93 8.41 -7.91
N ASP A 120 12.92 9.12 -6.78
CA ASP A 120 12.70 10.56 -6.78
C ASP A 120 13.79 11.27 -7.57
N VAL A 121 13.38 12.23 -8.39
CA VAL A 121 14.31 12.99 -9.24
C VAL A 121 14.73 14.24 -8.50
N GLU A 122 16.00 14.32 -8.14
CA GLU A 122 16.61 15.56 -7.69
C GLU A 122 17.03 16.39 -8.91
N HIS A 123 16.44 17.59 -9.05
CA HIS A 123 16.80 18.49 -10.13
C HIS A 123 18.20 19.09 -9.89
N GLY A 124 19.15 18.70 -10.74
CA GLY A 124 20.48 19.30 -10.75
C GLY A 124 20.50 20.71 -11.36
N GLN A 125 21.69 21.31 -11.38
CA GLN A 125 21.90 22.60 -12.02
C GLN A 125 21.59 22.52 -13.52
N ALA A 126 20.84 23.51 -14.02
CA ALA A 126 20.53 23.60 -15.44
C ALA A 126 21.82 23.70 -16.27
N GLY A 127 21.99 22.79 -17.23
CA GLY A 127 23.14 22.78 -18.13
C GLY A 127 23.24 24.05 -18.98
N ILE A 128 24.45 24.34 -19.48
CA ILE A 128 24.69 25.47 -20.39
C ILE A 128 23.86 25.25 -21.67
N GLY A 129 22.94 26.16 -21.96
CA GLY A 129 21.98 26.10 -23.06
C GLY A 129 20.53 25.82 -22.65
N ALA A 130 20.28 25.34 -21.42
CA ALA A 130 18.94 25.02 -20.93
C ALA A 130 18.14 26.26 -20.49
N THR A 131 18.82 27.29 -19.99
CA THR A 131 18.21 28.58 -19.59
C THR A 131 18.47 29.63 -20.67
N ARG A 132 17.50 30.51 -20.95
CA ARG A 132 17.67 31.59 -21.94
C ARG A 132 18.88 32.49 -21.67
N SER A 133 19.28 32.64 -20.41
CA SER A 133 20.46 33.42 -19.97
C SER A 133 21.79 32.77 -20.34
N SER A 134 21.84 31.45 -20.52
CA SER A 134 23.07 30.71 -20.85
C SER A 134 23.40 30.66 -22.34
N LYS A 135 22.56 31.25 -23.22
CA LYS A 135 22.80 31.30 -24.67
C LYS A 135 23.90 32.27 -25.09
N PHE A 136 24.26 33.24 -24.24
CA PHE A 136 25.28 34.23 -24.57
C PHE A 136 26.54 34.00 -23.73
N VAL A 137 27.55 33.41 -24.35
CA VAL A 137 28.92 33.35 -23.82
C VAL A 137 29.74 34.35 -24.63
N PRO A 138 30.20 35.47 -24.04
CA PRO A 138 31.04 36.41 -24.76
C PRO A 138 32.38 35.74 -25.10
N LEU A 139 32.64 35.54 -26.39
CA LEU A 139 33.96 35.15 -26.88
C LEU A 139 34.88 36.36 -26.78
N LYS A 140 36.03 36.19 -26.11
CA LYS A 140 37.07 37.20 -25.94
C LYS A 140 37.87 37.40 -27.22
#